data_AF-A0A2G2ANH7-F1
#
_entry.id   AF-A0A2G2ANH7-F1
#
_cell.length_a   1.000
_cell.length_b   1.000
_cell.length_c   1.000
_cell.angle_alpha   90.00
_cell.angle_beta   90.00
_cell.angle_gamma   90.00
#
_symmetry.space_group_name_H-M   'P 1'
#
loop_
_entity.id
_entity.type
_entity.pdbx_description
1 polymer ?
#
loop_
_entity_poly.entity_id
_entity_poly.type
_entity_poly.pdbx_seq_one_letter_code
_entity_poly.pdbx_strand_id
1 'polypeptide(L)' 'MKNKIAGRPKEENPKDIQLSIRFTNDENKQIEELAEKIGMSKAKLIRSIVLGNIDDVKFLQNIGSLPLIQKYKKFVASL' A
#
# COMPACT_ATOMS: atom_id res chain seq x y z
N MET A 1 16.70 -8.58 47.63
CA MET A 1 16.76 -7.19 47.12
C MET A 1 16.03 -7.15 45.79
N LYS A 2 14.96 -6.36 45.65
CA LYS A 2 14.14 -6.27 44.42
C LYS A 2 14.86 -5.35 43.42
N ASN A 3 15.35 -5.91 42.32
CA ASN A 3 15.90 -5.13 41.20
C ASN A 3 14.75 -4.39 40.50
N LYS A 4 14.68 -3.07 40.71
CA LYS A 4 13.80 -2.17 39.96
C LYS A 4 14.39 -1.96 38.57
N ILE A 5 13.93 -2.71 37.57
CA ILE A 5 14.17 -2.36 36.16
C ILE A 5 13.21 -1.22 35.84
N ALA A 6 13.70 0.02 35.97
CA ALA A 6 12.97 1.20 35.55
C ALA A 6 12.94 1.25 34.00
N GLY A 7 11.92 0.66 33.39
CA GLY A 7 11.71 0.69 31.95
C GLY A 7 10.39 0.04 31.55
N ARG A 8 9.80 0.49 30.42
CA ARG A 8 8.63 -0.17 29.82
C ARG A 8 9.01 -1.63 29.52
N PRO A 9 8.17 -2.63 29.89
CA PRO A 9 8.44 -4.02 29.55
C PRO A 9 8.62 -4.11 28.03
N LYS A 10 9.73 -4.75 27.61
CA LYS A 10 9.95 -5.07 26.20
C LYS A 10 8.89 -6.11 25.83
N GLU A 11 7.84 -5.69 25.13
CA GLU A 11 6.82 -6.59 24.61
C GLU A 11 7.51 -7.63 23.71
N GLU A 12 7.38 -8.92 24.05
CA GLU A 12 7.96 -10.03 23.26
C GLU A 12 7.33 -10.13 21.85
N ASN A 13 6.22 -9.44 21.62
CA ASN A 13 5.55 -9.34 20.33
C ASN A 13 5.15 -7.88 20.05
N PRO A 14 6.04 -7.06 19.47
CA PRO A 14 5.74 -5.67 19.20
C PRO A 14 4.54 -5.57 18.24
N LYS A 15 3.52 -4.79 18.62
CA LYS A 15 2.33 -4.56 17.77
C LYS A 15 2.68 -3.98 16.39
N ASP A 16 3.71 -3.14 16.34
CA ASP A 16 4.10 -2.39 15.14
C ASP A 16 5.57 -2.66 14.80
N ILE A 17 5.82 -3.40 13.72
CA ILE A 17 7.16 -3.60 13.15
C ILE A 17 7.32 -2.63 11.98
N GLN A 18 8.30 -1.74 12.06
CA GLN A 18 8.61 -0.82 10.97
C GLN A 18 9.45 -1.51 9.90
N LEU A 19 8.98 -1.46 8.66
CA LEU A 19 9.70 -1.91 7.47
C LEU A 19 10.06 -0.71 6.61
N SER A 20 11.33 -0.63 6.20
CA SER A 20 11.83 0.39 5.27
C SER A 20 12.33 -0.28 3.99
N ILE A 21 11.79 0.13 2.85
CA ILE A 21 12.17 -0.38 1.52
C ILE A 21 12.63 0.81 0.68
N ARG A 22 13.70 0.61 -0.11
CA ARG A 22 14.20 1.64 -1.03
C ARG A 22 13.57 1.45 -2.40
N PHE A 23 13.05 2.55 -2.93
CA PHE A 23 12.53 2.66 -4.29
C PHE A 23 13.27 3.80 -4.99
N THR A 24 13.37 3.71 -6.32
CA THR A 24 13.67 4.88 -7.14
C THR A 24 12.53 5.89 -7.06
N ASN A 25 12.80 7.12 -7.49
CA ASN A 25 11.79 8.19 -7.47
C ASN A 25 10.58 7.83 -8.36
N ASP A 26 10.84 7.26 -9.54
CA ASP A 26 9.81 6.87 -10.50
C ASP A 26 8.92 5.73 -9.97
N GLU A 27 9.53 4.71 -9.36
CA GLU A 27 8.79 3.61 -8.73
C GLU A 27 7.91 4.10 -7.57
N ASN A 28 8.46 4.96 -6.70
CA ASN A 28 7.68 5.52 -5.59
C ASN A 28 6.49 6.36 -6.09
N LYS A 29 6.68 7.12 -7.17
CA LYS A 29 5.60 7.88 -7.82
C LYS A 29 4.52 6.96 -8.39
N GLN A 30 4.89 5.87 -9.05
CA GLN A 30 3.93 4.89 -9.56
C GLN A 30 3.11 4.25 -8.44
N ILE A 31 3.74 3.92 -7.31
CA ILE A 31 3.06 3.38 -6.12
C ILE A 31 2.08 4.41 -5.55
N GLU A 32 2.48 5.68 -5.49
CA GLU A 32 1.63 6.78 -5.01
C GLU A 32 0.40 6.97 -5.89
N GLU A 33 0.57 7.06 -7.21
CA GLU A 33 -0.54 7.18 -8.15
C GLU A 33 -1.48 5.98 -8.10
N LEU A 34 -0.95 4.77 -7.90
CA LEU A 34 -1.75 3.56 -7.77
C LEU A 34 -2.56 3.57 -6.47
N ALA A 35 -1.94 3.97 -5.35
CA ALA A 35 -2.59 4.08 -4.05
C ALA A 35 -3.73 5.11 -4.09
N GLU A 36 -3.51 6.27 -4.72
CA GLU A 36 -4.52 7.32 -4.94
C GLU A 36 -5.69 6.82 -5.78
N LYS A 37 -5.42 6.18 -6.93
CA LYS A 37 -6.47 5.63 -7.82
C LYS A 37 -7.35 4.61 -7.09
N ILE A 38 -6.76 3.84 -6.19
CA ILE A 38 -7.48 2.80 -5.44
C ILE A 38 -8.14 3.37 -4.17
N GLY A 39 -7.79 4.59 -3.75
CA GLY A 39 -8.30 5.23 -2.55
C GLY A 39 -7.78 4.58 -1.27
N MET A 40 -6.51 4.15 -1.26
CA MET A 40 -5.84 3.57 -0.10
C MET A 40 -4.48 4.22 0.15
N SER A 41 -3.94 4.08 1.37
CA SER A 41 -2.60 4.58 1.65
C SER A 41 -1.53 3.68 1.02
N LYS A 42 -0.36 4.25 0.70
CA LYS A 42 0.81 3.49 0.19
C LYS A 42 1.17 2.31 1.08
N ALA A 43 1.17 2.51 2.40
CA ALA A 43 1.48 1.45 3.36
C ALA A 43 0.45 0.31 3.30
N LYS A 44 -0.85 0.63 3.19
CA LYS A 44 -1.90 -0.40 3.07
C LYS A 44 -1.77 -1.16 1.75
N LEU A 45 -1.54 -0.44 0.64
CA LEU A 45 -1.32 -1.03 -0.68
C LEU A 45 -0.15 -2.02 -0.66
N ILE A 46 1.03 -1.58 -0.20
CA ILE A 46 2.23 -2.43 -0.14
C ILE A 46 2.00 -3.62 0.79
N ARG A 47 1.37 -3.42 1.96
CA ARG A 47 1.04 -4.51 2.87
C ARG A 47 0.10 -5.54 2.24
N SER A 48 -0.94 -5.09 1.54
CA SER A 48 -1.89 -5.97 0.83
C SER A 48 -1.20 -6.78 -0.27
N ILE A 49 -0.32 -6.14 -1.04
CA ILE A 49 0.45 -6.82 -2.11
C ILE A 49 1.41 -7.86 -1.51
N VAL A 50 2.20 -7.48 -0.49
CA VAL A 50 3.20 -8.36 0.14
C VAL A 50 2.54 -9.57 0.81
N LEU A 51 1.37 -9.40 1.41
CA LEU A 51 0.64 -10.49 2.07
C LEU A 51 -0.23 -11.31 1.10
N GLY A 52 -0.34 -10.91 -0.17
CA GLY A 52 -1.25 -11.55 -1.13
C GLY A 52 -2.74 -11.34 -0.83
N ASN A 53 -3.07 -10.51 0.16
CA ASN A 53 -4.45 -10.21 0.55
C ASN A 53 -5.00 -9.11 -0.35
N ILE A 54 -5.51 -9.53 -1.51
CA ILE A 54 -6.14 -8.70 -2.54
C ILE A 54 -7.67 -8.55 -2.30
N ASP A 55 -8.17 -8.98 -1.13
CA ASP A 55 -9.61 -9.06 -0.82
C ASP A 55 -10.35 -7.70 -0.78
N ASP A 56 -9.66 -6.57 -0.90
CA ASP A 56 -10.32 -5.28 -1.02
C ASP A 56 -11.09 -5.22 -2.36
N VAL A 57 -12.43 -5.30 -2.29
CA VAL A 57 -13.36 -5.11 -3.44
C VAL A 57 -13.03 -3.86 -4.24
N LYS A 58 -12.51 -2.81 -3.58
CA LYS A 58 -12.01 -1.58 -4.24
C LYS A 58 -10.79 -1.81 -5.11
N PHE A 59 -9.87 -2.70 -4.71
CA PHE A 59 -8.70 -3.04 -5.51
C PHE A 59 -9.11 -3.76 -6.79
N LEU A 60 -9.99 -4.76 -6.69
CA LEU A 60 -10.49 -5.51 -7.86
C LEU A 60 -11.38 -4.66 -8.77
N GLN A 61 -12.28 -3.84 -8.21
CA GLN A 61 -13.10 -2.91 -8.99
C GLN A 61 -12.23 -1.87 -9.72
N ASN A 62 -11.19 -1.35 -9.08
CA ASN A 62 -10.31 -0.34 -9.69
C ASN A 62 -9.31 -0.94 -10.69
N ILE A 63 -8.84 -2.17 -10.48
CA ILE A 63 -8.12 -2.91 -11.52
C ILE A 63 -9.01 -3.20 -12.72
N GLY A 64 -10.27 -3.58 -12.50
CA GLY A 64 -11.23 -3.82 -13.58
C GLY A 64 -11.61 -2.54 -14.34
N SER A 65 -11.66 -1.40 -13.66
CA SER A 65 -11.94 -0.10 -14.28
C SER A 65 -10.72 0.54 -14.96
N LEU A 66 -9.48 0.19 -14.58
CA LEU A 66 -8.25 0.64 -15.24
C LEU A 66 -8.24 0.42 -16.77
N PRO A 67 -8.54 -0.79 -17.30
CA PRO A 67 -8.60 -1.02 -18.74
C PRO A 67 -9.76 -0.26 -19.41
N LEU A 68 -10.86 -0.01 -18.71
CA LEU A 68 -11.98 0.82 -19.21
C LEU A 68 -11.55 2.29 -19.35
N ILE A 69 -10.86 2.84 -18.35
CA ILE A 69 -10.31 4.21 -18.38
C ILE A 69 -9.24 4.34 -19.48
N GLN A 70 -8.40 3.32 -19.67
CA GLN A 70 -7.43 3.31 -20.77
C GLN A 70 -8.11 3.29 -22.14
N LYS A 71 -9.16 2.47 -22.32
CA LYS A 71 -9.97 2.47 -23.55
C LYS A 71 -10.62 3.83 -23.78
N TYR A 72 -11.19 4.44 -22.75
CA TYR A 72 -11.82 5.75 -22.84
C TYR A 72 -10.81 6.85 -23.21
N LYS A 73 -9.63 6.88 -22.59
CA LYS A 73 -8.56 7.82 -22.98
C LYS A 73 -8.13 7.65 -24.43
N LYS A 74 -7.97 6.41 -24.90
CA LYS A 74 -7.64 6.13 -26.31
C LYS A 74 -8.73 6.61 -27.27
N PHE A 75 -10.00 6.44 -26.88
CA PHE A 75 -11.15 6.91 -27.67
C PHE A 75 -11.19 8.43 -27.77
N VAL A 76 -11.05 9.15 -26.65
CA VAL A 76 -11.03 10.62 -26.63
C VAL A 76 -9.83 11.18 -27.40
N ALA A 77 -8.68 10.52 -27.35
CA ALA A 77 -7.50 10.92 -28.13
C ALA A 77 -7.62 10.63 -29.64
N SER A 78 -8.62 9.86 -30.08
CA SER A 78 -8.89 9.53 -31.49
C SER A 78 -9.98 10.37 -32.13
N LEU A 79 -10.69 11.19 -31.33
CA LEU A 79 -11.61 12.23 -31.77
C LEU A 79 -10.85 13.55 -32.02
#